data_AF-A0A972NUS7-F1
#
_entry.id   AF-A0A972NUS7-F1
#
_cell.length_a   1.000
_cell.length_b   1.000
_cell.length_c   1.000
_cell.angle_alpha   90.00
_cell.angle_beta   90.00
_cell.angle_gamma   90.00
#
_symmetry.space_group_name_H-M   'P 1'
#
loop_
_entity.id
_entity.type
_entity.pdbx_description
1 polymer ?
#
loop_
_entity_poly.entity_id
_entity_poly.type
_entity_poly.pdbx_seq_one_letter_code
_entity_poly.pdbx_strand_id
1 'polypeptide(L)'
;MEEQDRVAVMQQFGRTYRAFMSAFEAHVGQPLPRWRILLALHEQAGESSQKRLVERLRVDPGALTRQLKTLEGLGWIARSMDTRDNRVTNVRLTEAGQSATEASLPRRNAFLHDTMAALPDDALSALSGALKMLEVRIGEVAATANAAGTDSAASAQAQDAASTVPAR
;
A
#
# COMPACT_ATOMS: atom_id res chain seq x y z
N MET A 1 28.63 -10.38 -7.73
CA MET A 1 27.30 -9.96 -8.22
C MET A 1 27.49 -8.60 -8.81
N GLU A 2 27.52 -8.55 -10.14
CA GLU A 2 27.81 -7.35 -10.90
C GLU A 2 26.63 -6.37 -10.78
N GLU A 3 26.85 -5.10 -11.12
CA GLU A 3 25.78 -4.09 -11.14
C GLU A 3 24.60 -4.52 -12.04
N GLN A 4 24.90 -5.20 -13.15
CA GLN A 4 23.92 -5.76 -14.08
C GLN A 4 22.99 -6.79 -13.42
N ASP A 5 23.53 -7.65 -12.54
CA ASP A 5 22.74 -8.65 -11.81
C ASP A 5 21.72 -7.96 -10.88
N ARG A 6 22.12 -6.87 -10.22
CA ARG A 6 21.23 -6.11 -9.32
C ARG A 6 20.07 -5.48 -10.07
N VAL A 7 20.35 -4.90 -11.25
CA VAL A 7 19.32 -4.33 -12.13
C VAL A 7 18.35 -5.41 -12.61
N ALA A 8 18.87 -6.57 -13.01
CA ALA A 8 18.04 -7.69 -13.46
C ALA A 8 17.09 -8.18 -12.35
N VAL A 9 17.58 -8.29 -11.10
CA VAL A 9 16.76 -8.64 -9.93
C VAL A 9 15.63 -7.63 -9.73
N MET A 10 15.92 -6.33 -9.80
CA MET A 10 14.88 -5.31 -9.61
C MET A 10 13.81 -5.32 -10.71
N GLN A 11 14.22 -5.53 -11.96
CA GLN A 11 13.27 -5.67 -13.06
C GLN A 11 12.42 -6.93 -12.92
N GLN A 12 13.03 -8.05 -12.52
CA GLN A 12 12.31 -9.29 -12.24
C GLN A 12 11.29 -9.09 -11.12
N PHE A 13 11.68 -8.47 -10.01
CA PHE A 13 10.77 -8.15 -8.90
C PHE A 13 9.54 -7.38 -9.39
N GLY A 14 9.73 -6.33 -10.18
CA GLY A 14 8.63 -5.56 -10.76
C GLY A 14 7.76 -6.37 -11.74
N ARG A 15 8.35 -7.21 -12.59
CA ARG A 15 7.58 -8.09 -13.51
C ARG A 15 6.76 -9.13 -12.75
N THR A 16 7.36 -9.79 -11.76
CA THR A 16 6.69 -10.79 -10.91
C THR A 16 5.52 -10.15 -10.16
N TYR A 17 5.72 -8.97 -9.56
CA TYR A 17 4.65 -8.26 -8.88
C TYR A 17 3.48 -7.92 -9.82
N ARG A 18 3.75 -7.40 -11.02
CA ARG A 18 2.69 -7.10 -12.00
C ARG A 18 1.94 -8.36 -12.44
N ALA A 19 2.65 -9.46 -12.70
CA ALA A 19 2.04 -10.74 -13.07
C ALA A 19 1.13 -11.26 -11.94
N PHE A 20 1.61 -11.21 -10.70
CA PHE A 20 0.81 -11.58 -9.53
C PHE A 20 -0.45 -10.72 -9.41
N MET A 21 -0.33 -9.40 -9.53
CA MET A 21 -1.47 -8.47 -9.41
C MET A 21 -2.52 -8.70 -10.50
N SER A 22 -2.09 -8.96 -11.73
CA SER A 22 -2.98 -9.26 -12.85
C SER A 22 -3.71 -10.59 -12.65
N ALA A 23 -2.99 -11.65 -12.25
CA ALA A 23 -3.58 -12.96 -11.99
C ALA A 23 -4.53 -12.93 -10.78
N PHE A 24 -4.17 -12.17 -9.74
CA PHE A 24 -5.01 -11.94 -8.57
C PHE A 24 -6.36 -11.34 -8.98
N GLU A 25 -6.34 -10.27 -9.78
CA GLU A 25 -7.57 -9.62 -10.24
C GLU A 25 -8.45 -10.57 -11.05
N ALA A 26 -7.85 -11.33 -11.98
CA ALA A 26 -8.57 -12.29 -12.80
C ALA A 26 -9.23 -13.40 -11.97
N HIS A 27 -8.58 -13.88 -10.91
CA HIS A 27 -9.08 -14.98 -10.10
C HIS A 27 -10.03 -14.54 -8.97
N VAL A 28 -9.73 -13.42 -8.32
CA VAL A 28 -10.51 -12.90 -7.17
C VAL A 28 -11.66 -12.01 -7.63
N GLY A 29 -11.60 -11.49 -8.86
CA GLY A 29 -12.63 -10.63 -9.45
C GLY A 29 -12.47 -9.14 -9.09
N GLN A 30 -11.37 -8.77 -8.46
CA GLN A 30 -11.05 -7.39 -8.13
C GLN A 30 -9.55 -7.17 -7.88
N PRO A 31 -9.02 -5.97 -8.16
CA PRO A 31 -7.64 -5.65 -7.83
C PRO A 31 -7.33 -5.79 -6.35
N LEU A 32 -6.11 -6.27 -6.05
CA LEU A 32 -5.63 -6.45 -4.68
C LEU A 32 -5.79 -5.21 -3.78
N PRO A 33 -5.50 -3.96 -4.23
CA PRO A 33 -5.66 -2.80 -3.36
C PRO A 33 -7.11 -2.58 -2.91
N ARG A 34 -8.07 -2.85 -3.81
CA ARG A 34 -9.51 -2.74 -3.52
C ARG A 34 -9.96 -3.86 -2.58
N TRP A 35 -9.54 -5.09 -2.88
CA TRP A 35 -9.79 -6.24 -2.03
C TRP A 35 -9.30 -6.04 -0.60
N ARG A 36 -8.09 -5.49 -0.42
CA ARG A 36 -7.51 -5.26 0.91
C ARG A 36 -8.34 -4.28 1.75
N ILE A 37 -9.00 -3.30 1.13
CA ILE A 37 -9.90 -2.38 1.83
C ILE A 37 -11.14 -3.11 2.32
N LEU A 38 -11.79 -3.88 1.43
CA LEU A 38 -12.98 -4.66 1.77
C LEU A 38 -12.69 -5.66 2.89
N LEU A 39 -11.57 -6.38 2.79
CA LEU A 39 -11.13 -7.32 3.82
C LEU A 39 -10.87 -6.61 5.15
N ALA A 40 -10.18 -5.47 5.14
CA ALA A 40 -9.91 -4.72 6.36
C ALA A 40 -11.18 -4.22 7.05
N LEU A 41 -12.18 -3.79 6.27
CA LEU A 41 -13.49 -3.40 6.82
C LEU A 41 -14.24 -4.62 7.36
N HIS A 42 -14.27 -5.73 6.62
CA HIS A 42 -14.91 -6.97 7.04
C HIS A 42 -14.33 -7.51 8.35
N GLU A 43 -13.01 -7.48 8.51
CA GLU A 43 -12.31 -7.85 9.76
C GLU A 43 -12.57 -6.87 10.93
N GLN A 44 -13.07 -5.66 10.65
CA GLN A 44 -13.39 -4.62 11.64
C GLN A 44 -14.90 -4.42 11.79
N ALA A 45 -15.67 -5.53 11.78
CA ALA A 45 -17.12 -5.50 11.94
C ALA A 45 -17.84 -4.60 10.93
N GLY A 46 -17.26 -4.42 9.74
CA GLY A 46 -17.86 -3.69 8.64
C GLY A 46 -17.59 -2.19 8.61
N GLU A 47 -16.87 -1.60 9.58
CA GLU A 47 -16.66 -0.14 9.63
C GLU A 47 -15.26 0.25 10.12
N SER A 48 -14.68 1.28 9.50
CA SER A 48 -13.42 1.86 9.95
C SER A 48 -13.26 3.31 9.51
N SER A 49 -12.46 4.10 10.22
CA SER A 49 -12.12 5.44 9.75
C SER A 49 -11.11 5.38 8.61
N GLN A 50 -11.19 6.33 7.68
CA GLN A 50 -10.24 6.41 6.57
C GLN A 50 -8.79 6.52 7.06
N LYS A 51 -8.55 7.23 8.16
CA LYS A 51 -7.24 7.31 8.82
C LYS A 51 -6.74 5.92 9.27
N ARG A 52 -7.58 5.14 9.94
CA ARG A 52 -7.22 3.77 10.36
C ARG A 52 -6.95 2.85 9.16
N LEU A 53 -7.70 3.02 8.07
CA LEU A 53 -7.46 2.28 6.84
C LEU A 53 -6.10 2.63 6.21
N VAL A 54 -5.70 3.91 6.17
CA VAL A 54 -4.36 4.34 5.72
C VAL A 54 -3.28 3.65 6.55
N GLU A 55 -3.38 3.73 7.88
CA GLU A 55 -2.40 3.17 8.82
C GLU A 55 -2.30 1.65 8.69
N ARG A 56 -3.44 0.95 8.69
CA ARG A 56 -3.49 -0.52 8.61
C ARG A 56 -3.01 -1.05 7.27
N LEU A 57 -3.39 -0.40 6.17
CA LEU A 57 -3.06 -0.86 4.83
C LEU A 57 -1.68 -0.39 4.36
N ARG A 58 -1.07 0.57 5.07
CA ARG A 58 0.19 1.23 4.70
C ARG A 58 0.14 1.77 3.27
N VAL A 59 -0.94 2.46 2.95
CA VAL A 59 -1.17 3.05 1.62
C VAL A 59 -1.17 4.57 1.72
N ASP A 60 -0.79 5.24 0.63
CA ASP A 60 -0.93 6.68 0.53
C ASP A 60 -2.42 7.12 0.67
N PRO A 61 -2.74 8.19 1.41
CA PRO A 61 -4.10 8.69 1.57
C PRO A 61 -4.82 9.00 0.23
N GLY A 62 -4.10 9.52 -0.76
CA GLY A 62 -4.65 9.79 -2.09
C GLY A 62 -4.98 8.50 -2.84
N ALA A 63 -4.11 7.49 -2.75
CA ALA A 63 -4.36 6.15 -3.30
C ALA A 63 -5.59 5.51 -2.66
N LEU A 64 -5.71 5.55 -1.33
CA LEU A 64 -6.89 5.04 -0.63
C LEU A 64 -8.16 5.75 -1.10
N THR A 65 -8.14 7.08 -1.17
CA THR A 65 -9.32 7.88 -1.58
C THR A 65 -9.80 7.49 -2.98
N ARG A 66 -8.89 7.25 -3.94
CA ARG A 66 -9.25 6.78 -5.28
C ARG A 66 -9.94 5.41 -5.26
N GLN A 67 -9.45 4.48 -4.44
CA GLN A 67 -10.07 3.16 -4.31
C GLN A 67 -11.43 3.25 -3.60
N LEU A 68 -11.55 4.07 -2.55
CA LEU A 68 -12.81 4.30 -1.85
C LEU A 68 -13.87 4.90 -2.78
N LYS A 69 -13.53 5.91 -3.59
CA LYS A 69 -14.46 6.47 -4.59
C LYS A 69 -14.98 5.40 -5.56
N THR A 70 -14.11 4.47 -5.96
CA THR A 70 -14.49 3.37 -6.86
C THR A 70 -15.43 2.38 -6.15
N LEU A 71 -15.11 1.97 -4.92
CA LEU A 71 -15.94 1.06 -4.12
C LEU A 71 -17.31 1.66 -3.80
N GLU A 72 -17.37 2.96 -3.54
CA GLU A 72 -18.62 3.69 -3.31
C GLU A 72 -19.47 3.75 -4.58
N GLY A 73 -18.85 3.98 -5.75
CA GLY A 73 -19.54 3.91 -7.04
C GLY A 73 -20.06 2.51 -7.40
N LEU A 74 -19.43 1.45 -6.88
CA LEU A 74 -19.93 0.07 -6.97
C LEU A 74 -21.04 -0.25 -5.95
N GLY A 75 -21.36 0.69 -5.04
CA GLY A 75 -22.33 0.47 -3.97
C GLY A 75 -21.87 -0.51 -2.89
N TRP A 76 -20.57 -0.80 -2.81
CA TRP A 76 -20.00 -1.77 -1.84
C TRP A 76 -19.61 -1.12 -0.52
N ILE A 77 -19.43 0.20 -0.51
CA ILE A 77 -19.21 0.97 0.71
C ILE A 77 -20.09 2.21 0.74
N ALA A 78 -20.27 2.75 1.94
CA ALA A 78 -20.78 4.08 2.19
C ALA A 78 -19.74 4.89 2.99
N ARG A 79 -19.62 6.19 2.70
CA ARG A 79 -18.78 7.11 3.46
C ARG A 79 -19.64 8.15 4.17
N SER A 80 -19.26 8.49 5.38
CA SER A 80 -19.93 9.53 6.17
C SER A 80 -18.93 10.27 7.05
N MET A 81 -19.16 11.57 7.28
CA MET A 81 -18.44 12.29 8.33
C MET A 81 -18.86 11.78 9.71
N ASP A 82 -17.93 11.71 10.66
CA ASP A 82 -18.24 11.36 12.05
C ASP A 82 -19.11 12.45 12.67
N THR A 83 -20.10 12.05 13.48
CA THR A 83 -21.05 12.97 14.11
C THR A 83 -20.44 13.79 15.24
N ARG A 84 -19.30 13.35 15.78
CA ARG A 84 -18.58 14.01 16.88
C ARG A 84 -17.40 14.85 16.39
N ASP A 85 -16.83 14.49 15.24
CA ASP A 85 -15.72 15.22 14.62
C ASP A 85 -15.84 15.19 13.08
N ASN A 86 -16.25 16.31 12.49
CA ASN A 86 -16.44 16.42 11.04
C ASN A 86 -15.13 16.29 10.22
N ARG A 87 -13.97 16.27 10.90
CA ARG A 87 -12.67 16.00 10.27
C ARG A 87 -12.43 14.51 10.06
N VAL A 88 -13.20 13.65 10.71
CA VAL A 88 -13.10 12.19 10.57
C VAL A 88 -14.11 11.72 9.52
N THR A 89 -13.61 11.00 8.51
CA THR A 89 -14.45 10.26 7.56
C THR A 89 -14.45 8.78 7.92
N ASN A 90 -15.63 8.24 8.18
CA ASN A 90 -15.87 6.83 8.39
C ASN A 90 -16.28 6.15 7.07
N VAL A 91 -15.86 4.90 6.92
CA VAL A 91 -16.13 4.04 5.79
C VAL A 91 -16.80 2.79 6.31
N ARG A 92 -17.97 2.45 5.76
CA ARG A 92 -18.73 1.25 6.13
C ARG A 92 -18.99 0.36 4.92
N LEU A 93 -18.92 -0.95 5.08
CA LEU A 93 -19.45 -1.91 4.10
C LEU A 93 -20.98 -1.79 4.01
N THR A 94 -21.48 -1.83 2.79
CA THR A 94 -22.91 -2.10 2.57
C THR A 94 -23.16 -3.60 2.62
N GLU A 95 -24.43 -4.02 2.64
CA GLU A 95 -24.79 -5.44 2.48
C GLU A 95 -24.20 -6.03 1.19
N ALA A 96 -24.31 -5.30 0.09
CA ALA A 96 -23.72 -5.70 -1.20
C ALA A 96 -22.19 -5.84 -1.12
N GLY A 97 -21.51 -4.93 -0.41
CA GLY A 97 -20.07 -5.02 -0.19
C GLY A 97 -19.68 -6.19 0.70
N GLN A 98 -20.48 -6.48 1.73
CA GLN A 98 -20.27 -7.64 2.59
C GLN A 98 -20.40 -8.95 1.80
N SER A 99 -21.49 -9.13 1.06
CA SER A 99 -21.68 -10.31 0.22
C SER A 99 -20.60 -10.46 -0.85
N ALA A 100 -20.18 -9.35 -1.49
CA ALA A 100 -19.07 -9.37 -2.45
C ALA A 100 -17.74 -9.79 -1.79
N THR A 101 -17.52 -9.37 -0.55
CA THR A 101 -16.32 -9.72 0.22
C THR A 101 -16.29 -11.20 0.56
N GLU A 102 -17.39 -11.71 1.12
CA GLU A 102 -17.55 -13.11 1.49
C GLU A 102 -17.43 -14.04 0.28
N ALA A 103 -18.03 -13.68 -0.86
CA ALA A 103 -17.92 -14.44 -2.10
C ALA A 103 -16.49 -14.43 -2.71
N SER A 104 -15.66 -13.45 -2.36
CA SER A 104 -14.29 -13.32 -2.88
C SER A 104 -13.25 -14.02 -1.99
N LEU A 105 -13.54 -14.22 -0.69
CA LEU A 105 -12.65 -14.88 0.27
C LEU A 105 -12.15 -16.26 -0.19
N PRO A 106 -13.02 -17.21 -0.60
CA PRO A 106 -12.56 -18.54 -1.02
C PRO A 106 -11.71 -18.48 -2.28
N ARG A 107 -12.07 -17.62 -3.26
CA ARG A 107 -11.29 -17.39 -4.48
C ARG A 107 -9.89 -16.85 -4.15
N ARG A 108 -9.79 -15.90 -3.22
CA ARG A 108 -8.49 -15.41 -2.75
C ARG A 108 -7.66 -16.51 -2.10
N ASN A 109 -8.28 -17.33 -1.25
CA ASN A 109 -7.57 -18.42 -0.57
C ASN A 109 -7.05 -19.45 -1.56
N ALA A 110 -7.88 -19.87 -2.52
CA ALA A 110 -7.50 -20.77 -3.60
C ALA A 110 -6.36 -20.18 -4.43
N PHE A 111 -6.47 -18.93 -4.86
CA PHE A 111 -5.41 -18.26 -5.62
C PHE A 111 -4.06 -18.28 -4.90
N LEU A 112 -4.03 -17.93 -3.60
CA LEU A 112 -2.78 -17.95 -2.83
C LEU A 112 -2.22 -19.36 -2.68
N HIS A 113 -3.09 -20.33 -2.36
CA HIS A 113 -2.71 -21.72 -2.24
C HIS A 113 -2.09 -22.22 -3.55
N ASP A 114 -2.79 -22.09 -4.67
CA ASP A 114 -2.38 -22.65 -5.95
C ASP A 114 -1.13 -21.95 -6.51
N THR A 115 -0.98 -20.65 -6.25
CA THR A 115 0.24 -19.90 -6.61
C THR A 115 1.47 -20.40 -5.85
N MET A 116 1.30 -20.92 -4.64
CA MET A 116 2.40 -21.31 -3.75
C MET A 116 2.61 -22.83 -3.64
N ALA A 117 1.60 -23.64 -3.98
CA ALA A 117 1.58 -25.09 -3.71
C ALA A 117 2.71 -25.89 -4.38
N ALA A 118 3.25 -25.40 -5.50
CA ALA A 118 4.35 -26.07 -6.21
C ALA A 118 5.75 -25.56 -5.81
N LEU A 119 5.84 -24.63 -4.86
CA LEU A 119 7.10 -24.04 -4.43
C LEU A 119 7.63 -24.76 -3.18
N PRO A 120 8.91 -25.14 -3.15
CA PRO A 120 9.54 -25.69 -1.95
C PRO A 120 9.51 -24.70 -0.76
N ASP A 121 9.29 -25.21 0.44
CA ASP A 121 9.19 -24.39 1.66
C ASP A 121 10.50 -23.61 1.96
N ASP A 122 11.65 -24.22 1.66
CA ASP A 122 12.97 -23.59 1.82
C ASP A 122 13.16 -22.42 0.84
N ALA A 123 12.69 -22.57 -0.40
CA ALA A 123 12.69 -21.50 -1.40
C ALA A 123 11.76 -20.34 -0.98
N LEU A 124 10.58 -20.63 -0.45
CA LEU A 124 9.66 -19.61 0.07
C LEU A 124 10.25 -18.88 1.28
N SER A 125 10.88 -19.62 2.20
CA SER A 125 11.59 -19.06 3.37
C SER A 125 12.75 -18.16 2.94
N ALA A 126 13.59 -18.62 1.99
CA ALA A 126 14.69 -17.84 1.46
C ALA A 126 14.22 -16.56 0.75
N LEU A 127 13.16 -16.65 -0.06
CA LEU A 127 12.55 -15.49 -0.73
C LEU A 127 12.02 -14.48 0.30
N SER A 128 11.26 -14.95 1.29
CA SER A 128 10.73 -14.11 2.37
C SER A 128 11.86 -13.39 3.14
N GLY A 129 12.93 -14.11 3.48
CA GLY A 129 14.12 -13.54 4.10
C GLY A 129 14.79 -12.46 3.25
N ALA A 130 15.01 -12.73 1.96
CA ALA A 130 15.61 -11.78 1.03
C ALA A 130 14.76 -10.51 0.84
N LEU A 131 13.43 -10.66 0.71
CA LEU A 131 12.50 -9.53 0.60
C LEU A 131 12.54 -8.65 1.85
N LYS A 132 12.53 -9.26 3.04
CA LYS A 132 12.62 -8.51 4.31
C LYS A 132 13.92 -7.72 4.41
N MET A 133 15.04 -8.32 4.03
CA MET A 133 16.33 -7.62 3.99
C MET A 133 16.28 -6.44 3.00
N LEU A 134 15.70 -6.65 1.82
CA LEU A 134 15.56 -5.61 0.80
C LEU A 134 14.67 -4.44 1.27
N GLU A 135 13.55 -4.73 1.94
CA GLU A 135 12.66 -3.71 2.52
C GLU A 135 13.37 -2.81 3.54
N VAL A 136 14.17 -3.40 4.44
CA VAL A 136 14.98 -2.64 5.41
C VAL A 136 15.97 -1.73 4.69
N ARG A 137 16.70 -2.27 3.71
CA ARG A 137 17.70 -1.51 2.95
C ARG A 137 17.07 -0.37 2.14
N ILE A 138 15.90 -0.59 1.54
CA ILE A 138 15.14 0.47 0.84
C ILE A 138 14.77 1.59 1.81
N GLY A 139 14.28 1.24 3.00
CA GLY A 139 13.94 2.22 4.04
C GLY A 139 15.14 3.06 4.48
N GLU A 140 16.27 2.42 4.74
CA GLU A 140 17.53 3.10 5.11
C GLU A 140 18.00 4.07 4.03
N VAL A 141 18.06 3.62 2.77
CA VAL A 141 18.50 4.46 1.63
C VAL A 141 17.56 5.64 1.41
N ALA A 142 16.25 5.43 1.49
CA ALA A 142 15.26 6.51 1.38
C ALA A 142 15.38 7.53 2.52
N ALA A 143 15.64 7.07 3.75
CA ALA A 143 15.85 7.96 4.89
C ALA A 143 17.13 8.80 4.75
N THR A 144 18.24 8.21 4.28
CA THR A 144 19.49 8.96 4.02
C THR A 144 19.29 10.01 2.92
N ALA A 145 18.57 9.68 1.85
CA ALA A 145 18.25 10.63 0.78
C ALA A 145 17.41 11.81 1.29
N ASN A 146 16.43 11.54 2.15
CA ASN A 146 15.59 12.58 2.76
C ASN A 146 16.41 13.47 3.71
N ALA A 147 17.28 12.90 4.54
CA ALA A 147 18.13 13.65 5.47
C ALA A 147 19.11 14.59 4.73
N ALA A 148 19.75 14.11 3.67
CA ALA A 148 20.63 14.93 2.82
C ALA A 148 19.86 16.06 2.09
N GLY A 149 18.61 15.80 1.67
CA GLY A 149 17.74 16.81 1.08
C GLY A 149 17.30 17.89 2.07
N THR A 150 17.00 17.53 3.33
CA THR A 150 16.67 18.50 4.39
C THR A 150 17.85 19.34 4.82
N ASP A 151 19.06 18.77 4.93
CA ASP A 151 20.28 19.52 5.26
C ASP A 151 20.68 20.47 4.12
N SER A 152 20.49 20.07 2.86
CA SER A 152 20.69 20.94 1.69
C SER A 152 19.67 22.09 1.63
N ALA A 153 18.41 21.84 1.99
CA ALA A 153 17.37 22.88 2.03
C ALA A 153 17.58 23.86 3.20
N ALA A 154 17.99 23.37 4.37
CA ALA A 154 18.28 24.19 5.54
C ALA A 154 19.54 25.06 5.35
N SER A 155 20.58 24.52 4.71
CA SER A 155 21.80 25.28 4.39
C SER A 155 21.55 26.36 3.31
N ALA A 156 20.70 26.09 2.32
CA ALA A 156 20.29 27.09 1.32
C ALA A 156 19.49 28.26 1.95
N GLN A 157 18.57 27.96 2.89
CA GLN A 157 17.80 28.99 3.60
C GLN A 157 18.66 29.84 4.56
N ALA A 158 19.70 29.25 5.16
CA ALA A 158 20.64 29.99 6.01
C ALA A 158 21.56 30.94 5.22
N GLN A 159 21.95 30.57 4.00
CA GLN A 159 22.75 31.42 3.10
C GLN A 159 21.96 32.60 2.52
N ASP A 160 20.66 32.41 2.26
CA ASP A 160 19.76 33.45 1.77
C ASP A 160 19.45 34.50 2.87
N ALA A 161 19.30 34.04 4.12
CA ALA A 161 19.14 34.93 5.28
C ALA A 161 20.41 35.75 5.61
N ALA A 162 21.60 35.21 5.38
CA ALA A 162 22.87 35.91 5.61
C ALA A 162 23.19 36.98 4.55
N SER A 163 22.55 36.92 3.38
CA SER A 163 22.72 37.91 2.30
C SER A 163 21.81 39.14 2.44
N THR A 164 20.91 39.16 3.44
CA THR A 164 19.94 40.24 3.67
C THR A 164 20.33 41.12 4.87
N VAL A 165 21.59 41.59 4.92
CA VAL A 165 22.02 42.64 5.86
C VAL A 165 22.00 43.98 5.11
N PRO A 166 21.15 44.97 5.48
CA PRO A 166 21.15 46.25 4.81
C PRO A 166 22.38 47.08 5.22
N ALA A 167 23.19 47.45 4.24
CA ALA A 167 24.28 48.41 4.42
C ALA A 167 23.70 49.74 4.91
N ARG A 168 24.23 50.23 6.03
CA ARG A 168 23.92 51.54 6.62
C ARG A 168 24.95 52.58 6.16
#